data_AF-A0A1W6CHP7-F1
#
_entry.id   AF-A0A1W6CHP7-F1
#
_cell.length_a   1.000
_cell.length_b   1.000
_cell.length_c   1.000
_cell.angle_alpha   90.00
_cell.angle_beta   90.00
_cell.angle_gamma   90.00
#
_symmetry.space_group_name_H-M   'P 1'
#
loop_
_entity.id
_entity.type
_entity.pdbx_description
1 polymer ?
#
loop_
_entity_poly.entity_id
_entity_poly.type
_entity_poly.pdbx_seq_one_letter_code
_entity_poly.pdbx_strand_id
1 'polypeptide(L)' 'MNGSLIEIIGSAIAAARRLGLDHAEERDAARAVLLARDSSLTPGVARILVDELYSQAAACAA' A
#
# COMPACT_ATOMS: atom_id res chain seq x y z
N MET A 1 -8.86 -3.52 17.61
CA MET A 1 -9.37 -3.26 16.26
C MET A 1 -8.25 -3.55 15.27
N ASN A 2 -8.19 -4.79 14.74
CA ASN A 2 -7.33 -5.13 13.62
C ASN A 2 -8.05 -4.65 12.36
N GLY A 3 -7.77 -3.42 11.93
CA GLY A 3 -8.21 -2.96 10.61
C GLY A 3 -7.68 -3.94 9.57
N SER A 4 -8.52 -4.28 8.59
CA SER A 4 -8.11 -5.20 7.53
C SER A 4 -6.86 -4.64 6.87
N LEU A 5 -5.93 -5.51 6.49
CA LEU A 5 -4.68 -5.15 5.81
C LEU A 5 -4.95 -4.25 4.58
N ILE A 6 -6.09 -4.50 3.93
CA ILE A 6 -6.64 -3.71 2.82
C ILE A 6 -7.03 -2.29 3.26
N GLU A 7 -7.70 -2.11 4.41
CA GLU A 7 -8.10 -0.79 4.91
C GLU A 7 -6.89 0.06 5.30
N ILE A 8 -5.87 -0.56 5.89
CA ILE A 8 -4.63 0.13 6.29
C ILE A 8 -3.85 0.60 5.06
N ILE A 9 -3.67 -0.30 4.08
CA ILE A 9 -2.98 0.05 2.83
C ILE A 9 -3.81 1.06 2.03
N GLY A 10 -5.12 0.89 1.93
CA GLY A 10 -6.02 1.85 1.29
C GLY A 10 -5.98 3.23 1.94
N SER A 11 -5.90 3.30 3.27
CA SER A 11 -5.75 4.56 4.01
C SER A 11 -4.39 5.23 3.76
N ALA A 12 -3.31 4.44 3.69
CA ALA A 12 -1.97 4.93 3.38
C ALA A 12 -1.90 5.49 1.95
N ILE A 13 -2.49 4.79 0.97
CA ILE A 13 -2.59 5.25 -0.42
C ILE A 13 -3.42 6.54 -0.50
N ALA A 14 -4.57 6.59 0.16
CA ALA A 14 -5.43 7.78 0.17
C ALA A 14 -4.78 8.99 0.88
N ALA A 15 -3.89 8.76 1.85
CA ALA A 15 -3.09 9.81 2.47
C ALA A 15 -1.97 10.28 1.54
N ALA A 16 -1.29 9.36 0.87
CA ALA A 16 -0.22 9.65 -0.08
C ALA A 16 -0.71 10.48 -1.29
N ARG A 17 -1.90 10.12 -1.84
CA ARG A 17 -2.58 10.92 -2.88
C ARG A 17 -2.87 12.36 -2.44
N ARG A 18 -3.31 12.55 -1.19
CA ARG A 18 -3.61 13.87 -0.64
C ARG A 18 -2.36 14.75 -0.47
N LEU A 19 -1.19 14.13 -0.35
CA LEU A 19 0.10 14.82 -0.24
C LEU A 19 0.70 15.16 -1.60
N GLY A 20 0.07 14.73 -2.70
CA GLY A 20 0.57 14.97 -4.06
C GLY A 20 1.80 14.14 -4.41
N LEU A 21 2.01 13.03 -3.70
CA LEU A 21 3.10 12.09 -3.98
C LEU A 21 2.88 11.40 -5.33
N ASP A 22 3.97 11.15 -6.05
CA ASP A 22 3.88 10.40 -7.30
C ASP A 22 3.62 8.91 -7.05
N HIS A 23 3.16 8.19 -8.07
CA HIS A 23 2.80 6.77 -7.91
C HIS A 23 3.96 5.86 -7.46
N ALA A 24 5.22 6.26 -7.66
CA ALA A 24 6.36 5.52 -7.14
C ALA A 24 6.53 5.78 -5.64
N GLU A 25 6.46 7.04 -5.21
CA GLU A 25 6.53 7.46 -3.82
C GLU A 25 5.38 6.85 -2.98
N GLU A 26 4.17 6.78 -3.54
CA GLU A 26 3.03 6.15 -2.84
C GLU A 26 3.25 4.66 -2.59
N ARG A 27 3.77 3.92 -3.60
CA ARG A 27 4.07 2.49 -3.47
C ARG A 27 5.19 2.25 -2.47
N ASP A 28 6.20 3.10 -2.47
CA ASP A 28 7.32 3.04 -1.53
C ASP A 28 6.84 3.25 -0.10
N ALA A 29 5.99 4.25 0.13
CA ALA A 29 5.37 4.51 1.43
C ALA A 29 4.49 3.33 1.89
N ALA A 30 3.67 2.77 1.00
CA ALA A 30 2.82 1.62 1.32
C ALA A 30 3.64 0.38 1.72
N ARG A 31 4.76 0.10 1.02
CA ARG A 31 5.68 -1.00 1.37
C ARG A 31 6.33 -0.76 2.73
N ALA A 32 6.77 0.46 3.01
CA ALA A 32 7.39 0.81 4.29
C ALA A 32 6.41 0.62 5.46
N VAL A 33 5.17 1.07 5.31
CA VAL A 33 4.11 0.88 6.32
C VAL A 33 3.80 -0.60 6.52
N LEU A 34 3.73 -1.38 5.43
CA LEU A 34 3.46 -2.81 5.48
C LEU A 34 4.55 -3.58 6.25
N LEU A 35 5.83 -3.32 5.94
CA LEU A 35 6.97 -3.94 6.63
C LEU A 35 7.09 -3.49 8.09
N ALA A 36 6.77 -2.23 8.40
CA ALA A 36 6.74 -1.73 9.77
C ALA A 36 5.61 -2.36 10.60
N ARG A 37 4.51 -2.75 9.95
CA ARG A 37 3.36 -3.39 10.60
C ARG A 37 3.55 -4.89 10.77
N ASP A 38 4.15 -5.55 9.80
CA ASP A 38 4.41 -6.98 9.81
C ASP A 38 5.87 -7.26 9.42
N SER A 39 6.71 -7.40 10.46
CA SER A 39 8.13 -7.68 10.32
C SER A 39 8.44 -9.11 9.87
N SER A 40 7.43 -9.98 9.78
CA SER A 40 7.60 -11.33 9.21
C SER A 40 7.59 -11.32 7.68
N LEU A 41 7.07 -10.25 7.07
CA LEU A 41 7.09 -10.08 5.63
C LEU A 41 8.50 -9.73 5.14
N THR A 42 8.92 -10.40 4.08
CA THR A 42 10.13 -9.99 3.37
C THR A 42 9.82 -8.78 2.48
N PRO A 43 10.81 -7.92 2.17
CA PRO A 43 10.62 -6.80 1.25
C PRO A 43 10.06 -7.21 -0.11
N GLY A 44 10.42 -8.40 -0.59
CA GLY A 44 9.88 -8.95 -1.85
C GLY A 44 8.39 -9.26 -1.78
N VAL A 45 7.93 -9.88 -0.68
CA VAL A 45 6.50 -10.19 -0.49
C VAL A 45 5.70 -8.89 -0.30
N ALA A 46 6.22 -7.94 0.47
CA ALA A 46 5.58 -6.64 0.66
C ALA A 46 5.39 -5.89 -0.66
N ARG A 47 6.37 -5.96 -1.58
CA ARG A 47 6.24 -5.40 -2.92
C ARG A 47 5.10 -6.05 -3.71
N ILE A 48 5.04 -7.39 -3.75
CA ILE A 48 3.99 -8.11 -4.50
C ILE A 48 2.60 -7.72 -4.00
N LEU A 49 2.41 -7.64 -2.68
CA LEU A 49 1.14 -7.28 -2.06
C LEU A 49 0.72 -5.85 -2.43
N VAL A 50 1.65 -4.89 -2.40
CA VAL A 50 1.37 -3.50 -2.77
C VAL A 50 1.06 -3.36 -4.26
N ASP A 51 1.81 -4.05 -5.14
CA ASP A 51 1.58 -4.03 -6.58
C ASP A 51 0.20 -4.61 -6.94
N GLU A 52 -0.19 -5.71 -6.29
CA GLU A 52 -1.51 -6.36 -6.48
C GLU A 52 -2.66 -5.43 -6.04
N LEU A 53 -2.52 -4.78 -4.87
CA LEU A 53 -3.52 -3.82 -4.38
C LEU A 53 -3.66 -2.60 -5.30
N TYR A 54 -2.55 -2.10 -5.86
CA TYR A 54 -2.59 -1.03 -6.84
C TYR A 54 -3.26 -1.46 -8.15
N SER A 55 -3.00 -2.67 -8.61
CA SER A 55 -3.64 -3.24 -9.81
C SER A 55 -5.16 -3.32 -9.63
N GLN A 56 -5.61 -3.81 -8.48
CA GLN A 56 -7.04 -3.89 -8.15
C GLN A 56 -7.68 -2.51 -8.00
N ALA A 57 -7.00 -1.57 -7.33
CA ALA A 57 -7.48 -0.20 -7.17
C ALA A 57 -7.57 0.55 -8.51
N ALA A 58 -6.64 0.31 -9.43
CA ALA A 58 -6.67 0.86 -10.77
C ALA A 58 -7.79 0.24 -11.62
N ALA A 59 -8.02 -1.07 -11.50
CA ALA A 59 -9.11 -1.76 -12.20
C ALA A 59 -10.51 -1.30 -11.74
N CYS A 60 -10.69 -0.93 -10.47
CA CYS A 60 -11.95 -0.36 -9.97
C CYS A 60 -12.17 1.11 -10.34
N ALA A 61 -11.14 1.81 -10.84
CA ALA A 61 -11.23 3.21 -11.25
C ALA A 61 -11.48 3.40 -12.76
N ALA A 62 -11.59 2.31 -13.52
CA ALA A 62 -11.90 2.25 -14.95
C ALA A 62 -13.38 1.94 -15.19
#